data_AF-A0A509L6I8-F1
#
_entry.id   AF-A0A509L6I8-F1
#
_cell.length_a   1.000
_cell.length_b   1.000
_cell.length_c   1.000
_cell.angle_alpha   90.00
_cell.angle_beta   90.00
_cell.angle_gamma   90.00
#
_symmetry.space_group_name_H-M   'P 1'
#
loop_
_entity.id
_entity.type
_entity.pdbx_description
1 polymer ?
#
loop_
_entity_poly.entity_id
_entity_poly.type
_entity_poly.pdbx_seq_one_letter_code
_entity_poly.pdbx_strand_id
1 'polypeptide(L)'
;GHYGMGPGPYLVMPVLGPSSLRDTTGFAVDGVVRSLVLDWALDDVGDKSNVHLAIDILNAIDTRHNIDFRYYQSGSPFEYDLLRMLYLEKRKMDVAK
;
A
#
# COMPACT_ATOMS: atom_id res chain seq x y z
N GLY A 1 5.90 7.27 -11.25
CA GLY A 1 5.39 8.65 -11.18
C GLY A 1 6.43 9.61 -11.72
N HIS A 2 7.54 9.74 -11.01
CA HIS A 2 8.62 10.67 -11.36
C HIS A 2 9.11 10.50 -12.81
N TYR A 3 9.25 9.25 -13.27
CA TYR A 3 9.64 8.91 -14.65
C TYR A 3 8.50 8.95 -15.68
N GLY A 4 7.47 9.79 -15.50
CA GLY A 4 6.38 9.96 -16.46
C GLY A 4 5.33 8.85 -16.50
N MET A 5 5.49 7.76 -15.74
CA MET A 5 4.51 6.68 -15.65
C MET A 5 3.24 7.12 -14.92
N GLY A 6 2.11 7.12 -15.64
CA GLY A 6 0.77 7.42 -15.11
C GLY A 6 0.29 6.42 -14.04
N PRO A 7 -0.78 6.75 -13.30
CA PRO A 7 -1.28 5.91 -12.19
C PRO A 7 -1.99 4.62 -12.64
N GLY A 8 -2.62 4.63 -13.82
CA GLY A 8 -3.44 3.50 -14.30
C GLY A 8 -4.81 3.42 -13.60
N PRO A 9 -5.50 2.27 -13.70
CA PRO A 9 -6.77 2.03 -13.01
C PRO A 9 -6.67 2.24 -11.49
N TYR A 10 -7.75 2.69 -10.89
CA TYR A 10 -7.86 2.94 -9.45
C TYR A 10 -8.81 1.93 -8.80
N LEU A 11 -8.40 1.37 -7.66
CA LEU A 11 -9.21 0.46 -6.85
C LEU A 11 -8.88 0.67 -5.36
N VAL A 12 -9.89 0.51 -4.51
CA VAL A 12 -9.67 0.44 -3.06
C VAL A 12 -9.39 -1.03 -2.70
N MET A 13 -8.15 -1.30 -2.30
CA MET A 13 -7.66 -2.64 -1.98
C MET A 13 -7.96 -3.01 -0.52
N PRO A 14 -8.21 -4.30 -0.22
CA PRO A 14 -8.20 -4.79 1.15
C PRO A 14 -6.85 -4.49 1.81
N VAL A 15 -6.88 -4.05 3.08
CA VAL A 15 -5.71 -3.66 3.89
C VAL A 15 -5.01 -2.38 3.40
N LEU A 16 -4.62 -2.30 2.13
CA LEU A 16 -3.87 -1.18 1.54
C LEU A 16 -4.71 0.08 1.28
N GLY A 17 -6.03 -0.04 1.22
CA GLY A 17 -6.91 1.11 0.98
C GLY A 17 -6.84 1.65 -0.46
N PRO A 18 -7.14 2.95 -0.67
CA PRO A 18 -7.09 3.62 -1.98
C PRO A 18 -5.75 3.40 -2.70
N SER A 19 -5.77 2.79 -3.89
CA SER A 19 -4.56 2.45 -4.63
C SER A 19 -4.72 2.60 -6.14
N SER A 20 -3.64 2.96 -6.83
CA SER A 20 -3.57 2.93 -8.30
C SER A 20 -2.79 1.70 -8.76
N LEU A 21 -3.08 1.17 -9.96
CA LEU A 21 -2.39 -0.03 -10.50
C LEU A 21 -0.87 0.09 -10.37
N ARG A 22 -0.30 1.25 -10.73
CA ARG A 22 1.13 1.51 -10.59
C ARG A 22 1.60 1.39 -9.14
N ASP A 23 0.88 2.00 -8.21
CA ASP A 23 1.26 2.02 -6.80
C ASP A 23 1.10 0.62 -6.18
N THR A 24 0.07 -0.15 -6.55
CA THR A 24 -0.11 -1.53 -6.09
C THR A 24 0.98 -2.46 -6.63
N THR A 25 1.37 -2.30 -7.90
CA THR A 25 2.51 -3.05 -8.46
C THR A 25 3.82 -2.67 -7.76
N GLY A 26 4.03 -1.39 -7.49
CA GLY A 26 5.19 -0.93 -6.70
C GLY A 26 5.24 -1.59 -5.33
N PHE A 27 4.11 -1.61 -4.60
CA PHE A 27 4.01 -2.30 -3.32
C PHE A 27 4.33 -3.80 -3.40
N ALA A 28 3.86 -4.49 -4.45
CA ALA A 28 4.16 -5.91 -4.63
C ALA A 28 5.66 -6.16 -4.86
N VAL A 29 6.32 -5.31 -5.66
CA VAL A 29 7.78 -5.38 -5.88
C VAL A 29 8.53 -5.11 -4.57
N ASP A 30 8.14 -4.07 -3.82
CA ASP A 30 8.73 -3.74 -2.52
C ASP A 30 8.56 -4.90 -1.52
N GLY A 31 7.43 -5.60 -1.55
CA GLY A 31 7.18 -6.79 -0.74
C GLY A 31 8.13 -7.94 -1.04
N VAL A 32 8.42 -8.20 -2.33
CA VAL A 32 9.39 -9.23 -2.74
C VAL A 32 10.80 -8.84 -2.27
N VAL A 33 11.22 -7.60 -2.52
CA VAL A 33 12.54 -7.11 -2.08
C VAL A 33 12.68 -7.20 -0.56
N ARG A 34 11.65 -6.77 0.18
CA ARG A 34 11.63 -6.85 1.65
C ARG A 34 11.74 -8.28 2.16
N SER A 35 11.07 -9.23 1.51
CA SER A 35 11.17 -10.66 1.86
C SER A 35 12.60 -11.17 1.69
N LEU A 36 13.27 -10.84 0.57
CA LEU A 36 14.67 -11.20 0.33
C LEU A 36 15.62 -10.57 1.35
N VAL A 37 15.41 -9.31 1.70
CA VAL A 37 16.21 -8.60 2.71
C VAL A 37 16.02 -9.21 4.10
N LEU A 38 14.79 -9.56 4.47
CA LEU A 38 14.49 -10.22 5.74
C LEU A 38 15.13 -11.61 5.82
N ASP A 39 15.09 -12.39 4.74
CA ASP A 39 15.69 -13.73 4.70
C ASP A 39 17.20 -13.67 4.91
N TRP A 40 17.86 -12.69 4.29
CA TRP A 40 19.29 -12.42 4.52
C TRP A 40 19.57 -11.93 5.95
N ALA A 41 18.74 -11.03 6.49
CA ALA A 41 18.93 -10.47 7.83
C ALA A 41 18.67 -11.49 8.96
N LEU A 42 17.89 -12.53 8.70
CA LEU A 42 17.49 -13.55 9.66
C LEU A 42 18.16 -14.91 9.40
N ASP A 43 19.28 -14.94 8.66
CA ASP A 43 19.93 -16.19 8.23
C ASP A 43 20.32 -17.10 9.41
N ASP A 44 20.76 -16.51 10.53
CA ASP A 44 21.12 -17.23 11.76
C ASP A 44 19.93 -17.59 12.67
N VAL A 45 18.69 -17.25 12.29
CA VAL A 45 17.50 -17.48 13.11
C VAL A 45 16.86 -18.82 12.74
N GLY A 46 16.84 -19.75 13.70
CA GLY A 46 16.31 -21.10 13.49
C GLY A 46 14.84 -21.18 13.07
N ASP A 47 14.01 -20.20 13.44
CA ASP A 47 12.60 -20.11 13.06
C ASP A 47 12.28 -18.82 12.28
N LYS A 48 13.05 -18.56 11.23
CA LYS A 48 12.87 -17.37 10.38
C LYS A 48 11.48 -17.28 9.76
N SER A 49 10.86 -18.40 9.39
CA SER A 49 9.52 -18.40 8.77
C SER A 49 8.46 -17.78 9.68
N ASN A 50 8.44 -18.13 10.97
CA ASN A 50 7.48 -17.55 11.90
C ASN A 50 7.76 -16.07 12.18
N VAL A 51 9.03 -15.67 12.22
CA VAL A 51 9.42 -14.26 12.34
C VAL A 51 8.98 -13.44 11.12
N HIS A 52 9.18 -13.96 9.91
CA HIS A 52 8.70 -13.33 8.68
C HIS A 52 7.19 -13.11 8.72
N LEU A 53 6.44 -14.17 9.04
CA LEU A 53 4.99 -14.13 9.10
C LEU A 53 4.50 -13.14 10.17
N ALA A 54 5.14 -13.10 11.34
CA ALA A 54 4.82 -12.14 12.38
C ALA A 54 5.06 -10.70 11.93
N ILE A 55 6.19 -10.42 11.26
CA ILE A 55 6.50 -9.10 10.71
C ILE A 55 5.49 -8.71 9.63
N ASP A 56 5.13 -9.63 8.72
CA ASP A 56 4.14 -9.37 7.67
C ASP A 56 2.76 -9.04 8.25
N ILE A 57 2.32 -9.79 9.26
CA ILE A 57 1.04 -9.52 9.94
C ILE A 57 1.08 -8.15 10.64
N LEU A 58 2.14 -7.85 11.39
CA LEU A 58 2.27 -6.57 12.08
C LEU A 58 2.26 -5.41 11.08
N ASN A 59 3.00 -5.54 9.96
CA ASN A 59 3.01 -4.55 8.89
C ASN A 59 1.63 -4.39 8.25
N ALA A 60 0.89 -5.48 8.03
CA ALA A 60 -0.47 -5.42 7.49
C ALA A 60 -1.42 -4.70 8.44
N ILE A 61 -1.33 -4.98 9.75
CA ILE A 61 -2.11 -4.29 10.78
C ILE A 61 -1.75 -2.80 10.82
N ASP A 62 -0.47 -2.47 10.85
CA ASP A 62 0.01 -1.08 10.89
C ASP A 62 -0.40 -0.30 9.64
N THR A 63 -0.24 -0.91 8.45
CA THR A 63 -0.68 -0.31 7.18
C THR A 63 -2.17 -0.03 7.20
N ARG A 64 -2.98 -0.97 7.69
CA ARG A 64 -4.43 -0.75 7.81
C ARG A 64 -4.76 0.30 8.86
N HIS A 65 -4.03 0.34 9.97
CA HIS A 65 -4.25 1.28 11.07
C HIS A 65 -3.96 2.72 10.64
N ASN A 66 -2.91 2.95 9.86
CA ASN A 66 -2.51 4.27 9.35
C ASN A 66 -3.46 4.84 8.29
N ILE A 67 -4.48 4.08 7.87
CA ILE A 67 -5.49 4.52 6.91
C ILE A 67 -6.82 4.67 7.64
N ASP A 68 -7.14 5.90 8.06
CA ASP A 68 -8.40 6.23 8.76
C ASP A 68 -9.68 6.09 7.90
N PHE A 69 -9.52 5.65 6.65
CA PHE A 69 -10.62 5.48 5.71
C PHE A 69 -11.63 4.41 6.16
N ARG A 70 -12.91 4.79 6.14
CA ARG A 70 -14.07 3.89 6.22
C ARG A 70 -15.10 4.26 5.15
N TYR A 71 -15.74 3.25 4.55
CA TYR A 71 -16.86 3.48 3.65
C TYR A 71 -18.02 4.15 4.39
N TYR A 72 -18.73 5.02 3.68
CA TYR A 72 -19.90 5.79 4.11
C TYR A 72 -19.64 6.88 5.16
N GLN A 73 -18.39 7.33 5.34
CA GLN A 73 -18.08 8.42 6.26
C GLN A 73 -18.46 9.79 5.72
N SER A 74 -18.37 10.01 4.40
CA SER A 74 -18.61 11.32 3.79
C SER A 74 -20.09 11.67 3.62
N GLY A 75 -20.98 10.67 3.69
CA GLY A 75 -22.41 10.83 3.40
C GLY A 75 -22.73 11.19 1.93
N SER A 76 -21.73 11.23 1.05
CA SER A 76 -21.91 11.56 -0.36
C SER A 76 -22.38 10.34 -1.16
N PRO A 77 -23.34 10.49 -2.09
CA PRO A 77 -23.71 9.41 -3.01
C PRO A 77 -22.59 9.07 -4.01
N PHE A 78 -21.56 9.92 -4.13
CA PHE A 78 -20.41 9.74 -5.04
C PHE A 78 -19.08 9.58 -4.29
N GLU A 79 -19.12 8.96 -3.11
CA GLU A 79 -17.95 8.82 -2.23
C GLU A 79 -16.75 8.15 -2.93
N TYR A 80 -16.99 7.13 -3.75
CA TYR A 80 -15.91 6.44 -4.47
C TYR A 80 -15.16 7.37 -5.44
N ASP A 81 -15.90 8.16 -6.22
CA ASP A 81 -15.30 9.08 -7.19
C ASP A 81 -14.59 10.24 -6.50
N LEU A 82 -15.15 10.74 -5.39
CA LEU A 82 -14.51 11.75 -4.56
C LEU A 82 -13.17 11.25 -4.00
N LEU A 83 -13.14 10.05 -3.43
CA LEU A 83 -11.92 9.44 -2.89
C LEU A 83 -10.89 9.20 -3.98
N ARG A 84 -11.31 8.69 -5.14
CA ARG A 84 -10.44 8.49 -6.30
C ARG A 84 -9.79 9.81 -6.70
N MET A 85 -10.56 10.88 -6.82
CA MET A 85 -10.07 12.20 -7.19
C MET A 85 -9.06 12.70 -6.15
N LEU A 86 -9.41 12.67 -4.85
CA LEU A 86 -8.54 13.09 -3.76
C LEU A 86 -7.23 12.30 -3.73
N TYR A 87 -7.31 10.98 -3.85
CA TYR A 87 -6.14 10.10 -3.87
C TYR A 87 -5.21 10.42 -5.05
N LEU A 88 -5.75 10.52 -6.27
CA LEU A 88 -4.96 10.80 -7.45
C LEU A 88 -4.29 12.17 -7.38
N GLU A 89 -4.99 13.19 -6.87
CA GLU A 89 -4.42 14.53 -6.71
C GLU A 89 -3.31 14.53 -5.66
N LYS A 90 -3.51 13.84 -4.53
CA LYS A 90 -2.48 13.61 -3.52
C LYS A 90 -1.24 12.93 -4.10
N ARG A 91 -1.43 11.89 -4.92
CA ARG A 91 -0.30 11.18 -5.58
C ARG A 91 0.43 12.03 -6.62
N LYS A 92 -0.25 12.95 -7.30
CA LYS A 92 0.44 13.92 -8.19
C LYS A 92 1.37 14.83 -7.37
N MET A 93 0.88 15.36 -6.25
CA MET A 93 1.69 16.18 -5.35
C MET A 93 2.88 15.40 -4.77
N ASP A 94 2.66 14.17 -4.31
CA ASP A 94 3.73 13.29 -3.79
C ASP A 94 4.82 13.02 -4.84
N VAL A 95 4.47 12.97 -6.13
CA VAL A 95 5.40 12.68 -7.23
C VAL A 95 6.15 13.93 -7.72
N ALA A 96 5.52 15.10 -7.58
CA ALA A 96 6.09 16.38 -7.98
C ALA A 96 7.06 16.95 -6.93
N LYS A 97 6.89 16.54 -5.67
CA LYS A 97 7.81 16.84 -4.56
C LYS A 97 9.11 16.05 -4.70
#